data_AF-A0A1B8HQL3-F1
#
_entry.id   AF-A0A1B8HQL3-F1
#
_cell.length_a   1.000
_cell.length_b   1.000
_cell.length_c   1.000
_cell.angle_alpha   90.00
_cell.angle_beta   90.00
_cell.angle_gamma   90.00
#
_symmetry.space_group_name_H-M   'P 1'
#
loop_
_entity.id
_entity.type
_entity.pdbx_description
1 polymer ?
#
loop_
_entity_poly.entity_id
_entity_poly.type
_entity_poly.pdbx_seq_one_letter_code
_entity_poly.pdbx_strand_id
1 'polypeptide(L)'
;MKALALIPLLLVGAAQAAPLKTISKFEFGESWPFTREEVMINCREGHALWVINPSTLMSYPLNDVAAEQAKAQKMKVTDLSVILLKRPDDAEKYRDIAPVIEAAEALCGEK
;
A
#
# COMPACT_ATOMS: atom_id res chain seq x y z
N MET A 1 54.36 -7.04 22.34
CA MET A 1 52.92 -6.98 22.69
C MET A 1 52.16 -6.74 21.40
N LYS A 2 51.39 -7.72 20.91
CA LYS A 2 50.57 -7.58 19.70
C LYS A 2 49.24 -6.96 20.12
N ALA A 3 48.99 -5.72 19.74
CA ALA A 3 47.70 -5.08 19.95
C ALA A 3 46.68 -5.72 18.99
N LEU A 4 45.70 -6.46 19.53
CA LEU A 4 44.52 -6.86 18.78
C LEU A 4 43.66 -5.61 18.57
N ALA A 5 43.65 -5.07 17.36
CA ALA A 5 42.69 -4.05 16.98
C ALA A 5 41.30 -4.70 16.85
N LEU A 6 40.40 -4.43 17.80
CA LEU A 6 38.98 -4.75 17.68
C LEU A 6 38.34 -3.75 16.70
N ILE A 7 38.02 -4.22 15.50
CA ILE A 7 37.24 -3.47 14.51
C ILE A 7 35.75 -3.65 14.89
N PRO A 8 35.02 -2.60 15.29
CA PRO A 8 33.59 -2.71 15.52
C PRO A 8 32.88 -2.93 14.18
N LEU A 9 32.22 -4.08 14.06
CA LEU A 9 31.40 -4.42 12.90
C LEU A 9 30.13 -3.55 12.94
N LEU A 10 30.08 -2.50 12.12
CA LEU A 10 28.86 -1.71 11.94
C LEU A 10 27.85 -2.55 11.15
N LEU A 11 26.86 -3.12 11.86
CA LEU A 11 25.68 -3.73 11.24
C LEU A 11 24.85 -2.62 10.60
N VAL A 12 25.04 -2.40 9.29
CA VAL A 12 24.16 -1.55 8.50
C VAL A 12 22.88 -2.36 8.25
N GLY A 13 21.79 -2.01 8.91
CA GLY A 13 20.48 -2.57 8.58
C GLY A 13 20.12 -2.18 7.15
N ALA A 14 19.90 -3.16 6.28
CA ALA A 14 19.39 -2.91 4.94
C ALA A 14 17.94 -2.42 5.06
N ALA A 15 17.70 -1.15 4.77
CA ALA A 15 16.35 -0.63 4.62
C ALA A 15 15.80 -1.15 3.28
N GLN A 16 15.05 -2.25 3.32
CA GLN A 16 14.39 -2.80 2.15
C GLN A 16 13.16 -1.94 1.85
N ALA A 17 13.08 -1.39 0.63
CA ALA A 17 11.89 -0.66 0.20
C ALA A 17 10.70 -1.62 0.09
N ALA A 18 9.55 -1.22 0.62
CA ALA A 18 8.33 -2.00 0.47
C ALA A 18 8.00 -2.18 -1.02
N PRO A 19 7.63 -3.40 -1.46
CA PRO A 19 7.25 -3.65 -2.85
C PRO A 19 6.07 -2.77 -3.25
N LEU A 20 6.18 -2.20 -4.46
CA LEU A 20 5.29 -1.18 -4.99
C LEU A 20 4.94 -1.57 -6.43
N LYS A 21 3.64 -1.72 -6.70
CA LYS A 21 3.15 -2.17 -8.00
C LYS A 21 2.04 -1.27 -8.50
N THR A 22 2.12 -0.83 -9.75
CA THR A 22 0.99 -0.19 -10.42
C THR A 22 0.03 -1.25 -10.90
N ILE A 23 -1.26 -1.06 -10.61
CA ILE A 23 -2.36 -1.85 -11.14
C ILE A 23 -3.36 -0.92 -11.83
N SER A 24 -4.10 -1.45 -12.79
CA SER A 24 -4.94 -0.65 -13.67
C SER A 24 -6.30 -1.26 -13.95
N LYS A 25 -7.23 -0.42 -14.39
CA LYS A 25 -8.53 -0.83 -14.92
C LYS A 25 -8.41 -1.79 -16.09
N PHE A 26 -7.37 -1.66 -16.92
CA PHE A 26 -7.12 -2.56 -18.03
C PHE A 26 -6.88 -4.00 -17.56
N GLU A 27 -6.13 -4.18 -16.47
CA GLU A 27 -5.84 -5.51 -15.91
C GLU A 27 -7.05 -6.11 -15.17
N PHE A 28 -7.86 -5.27 -14.49
CA PHE A 28 -8.94 -5.72 -13.61
C PHE A 28 -10.34 -5.73 -14.27
N GLY A 29 -10.52 -5.06 -15.40
CA GLY A 29 -11.79 -5.02 -16.12
C GLY A 29 -12.96 -4.55 -15.26
N GLU A 30 -14.05 -5.32 -15.23
CA GLU A 30 -15.28 -4.99 -14.50
C GLU A 30 -15.11 -4.99 -12.97
N SER A 31 -14.09 -5.71 -12.47
CA SER A 31 -13.74 -5.78 -11.05
C SER A 31 -13.00 -4.54 -10.57
N TRP A 32 -12.66 -3.60 -11.46
CA TRP A 32 -11.96 -2.38 -11.10
C TRP A 32 -12.84 -1.45 -10.24
N PRO A 33 -12.43 -1.11 -8.99
CA PRO A 33 -13.30 -0.38 -8.08
C PRO A 33 -13.04 1.13 -8.04
N PHE A 34 -12.08 1.66 -8.80
CA PHE A 34 -11.65 3.05 -8.68
C PHE A 34 -12.12 3.95 -9.84
N THR A 35 -12.36 5.21 -9.51
CA THR A 35 -12.62 6.30 -10.47
C THR A 35 -11.38 6.69 -11.27
N ARG A 36 -10.19 6.22 -10.86
CA ARG A 36 -8.91 6.40 -11.53
C ARG A 36 -8.65 5.25 -12.47
N GLU A 37 -7.92 5.48 -13.55
CA GLU A 37 -7.56 4.43 -14.51
C GLU A 37 -6.48 3.48 -13.97
N GLU A 38 -5.65 3.97 -13.05
CA GLU A 38 -4.62 3.18 -12.37
C GLU A 38 -4.37 3.71 -10.95
N VAL A 39 -3.83 2.83 -10.10
CA VAL A 39 -3.32 3.16 -8.77
C VAL A 39 -2.05 2.37 -8.50
N MET A 40 -1.25 2.82 -7.54
CA MET A 40 -0.14 2.03 -7.01
C MET A 40 -0.57 1.34 -5.72
N ILE A 41 -0.22 0.09 -5.54
CA ILE A 41 -0.42 -0.68 -4.32
C ILE A 41 0.92 -1.02 -3.68
N ASN A 42 0.96 -1.05 -2.36
CA ASN A 42 2.11 -1.55 -1.61
C ASN A 42 1.68 -2.39 -0.41
N CYS A 43 2.55 -3.29 0.03
CA CYS A 43 2.50 -3.86 1.38
C CYS A 43 3.72 -3.43 2.19
N ARG A 44 3.49 -2.73 3.29
CA ARG A 44 4.53 -2.27 4.24
C ARG A 44 4.66 -3.26 5.40
N GLU A 45 5.70 -3.04 6.21
CA GLU A 45 5.97 -3.80 7.43
C GLU A 45 4.69 -4.02 8.26
N GLY A 46 4.55 -5.21 8.84
CA GLY A 46 3.38 -5.57 9.65
C GLY A 46 2.12 -5.87 8.85
N HIS A 47 2.19 -6.09 7.53
CA HIS A 47 1.04 -6.28 6.64
C HIS A 47 0.15 -5.02 6.53
N ALA A 48 0.77 -3.84 6.54
CA ALA A 48 0.04 -2.60 6.28
C ALA A 48 -0.17 -2.44 4.76
N LEU A 49 -1.43 -2.51 4.32
CA LEU A 49 -1.81 -2.49 2.91
C LEU A 49 -2.24 -1.09 2.48
N TRP A 50 -1.78 -0.64 1.32
CA TRP A 50 -2.00 0.73 0.87
C TRP A 50 -2.35 0.81 -0.60
N VAL A 51 -3.19 1.79 -0.93
CA VAL A 51 -3.35 2.36 -2.27
C VAL A 51 -2.71 3.75 -2.30
N ILE A 52 -2.05 4.09 -3.39
CA ILE A 52 -1.43 5.40 -3.63
C ILE A 52 -1.89 5.91 -4.99
N ASN A 53 -2.34 7.15 -5.04
CA ASN A 53 -2.61 7.84 -6.30
C ASN A 53 -1.27 8.28 -6.93
N PRO A 54 -0.88 7.78 -8.11
CA PRO A 54 0.44 8.03 -8.69
C PRO A 54 0.69 9.50 -9.04
N SER A 55 -0.35 10.26 -9.38
CA SER A 55 -0.21 11.67 -9.81
C SER A 55 -0.10 12.65 -8.64
N THR A 56 -0.57 12.27 -7.44
CA THR A 56 -0.63 13.17 -6.28
C THR A 56 0.13 12.65 -5.07
N LEU A 57 0.53 11.38 -5.08
CA LEU A 57 1.13 10.64 -3.96
C LEU A 57 0.25 10.53 -2.72
N MET A 58 -1.04 10.88 -2.84
CA MET A 58 -2.02 10.67 -1.77
C MET A 58 -2.14 9.18 -1.48
N SER A 59 -2.00 8.84 -0.20
CA SER A 59 -2.05 7.46 0.30
C SER A 59 -3.38 7.19 1.00
N TYR A 60 -3.92 6.00 0.76
CA TYR A 60 -5.19 5.50 1.28
C TYR A 60 -4.93 4.14 1.96
N PRO A 61 -5.16 4.02 3.28
CA PRO A 61 -5.03 2.74 3.97
C PRO A 61 -6.12 1.77 3.50
N LEU A 62 -5.75 0.50 3.27
CA LEU A 62 -6.68 -0.57 2.90
C LEU A 62 -7.12 -1.43 4.09
N ASN A 63 -6.41 -1.37 5.21
CA ASN A 63 -6.70 -2.13 6.41
C ASN A 63 -6.37 -1.36 7.70
N ASP A 64 -6.79 -1.90 8.83
CA ASP A 64 -6.61 -1.28 10.15
C ASP A 64 -5.14 -1.07 10.50
N VAL A 65 -4.27 -2.00 10.10
CA VAL A 65 -2.82 -1.87 10.35
C VAL A 65 -2.25 -0.65 9.63
N ALA A 66 -2.61 -0.44 8.37
CA ALA A 66 -2.21 0.75 7.62
C ALA A 66 -2.78 2.04 8.23
N ALA A 67 -4.05 2.02 8.68
CA ALA A 67 -4.67 3.16 9.33
C ALA A 67 -3.98 3.53 10.66
N GLU A 68 -3.66 2.56 11.50
CA GLU A 68 -2.94 2.78 12.75
C GLU A 68 -1.49 3.22 12.51
N GLN A 69 -0.80 2.69 11.50
CA GLN A 69 0.51 3.19 11.10
C GLN A 69 0.44 4.65 10.63
N ALA A 70 -0.56 5.02 9.83
CA ALA A 70 -0.76 6.40 9.40
C ALA A 70 -0.86 7.34 10.61
N LYS A 71 -1.67 6.94 11.60
CA LYS A 71 -1.89 7.70 12.82
C LYS A 71 -0.63 7.80 13.67
N ALA A 72 0.07 6.69 13.89
CA ALA A 72 1.32 6.66 14.66
C ALA A 72 2.41 7.54 14.04
N GLN A 73 2.50 7.54 12.71
CA GLN A 73 3.46 8.36 11.95
C GLN A 73 2.97 9.79 11.68
N LYS A 74 1.77 10.15 12.16
CA LYS A 74 1.12 11.44 11.91
C LYS A 74 1.02 11.77 10.40
N MET A 75 0.86 10.75 9.57
CA MET A 75 0.67 10.90 8.14
C MET A 75 -0.71 11.48 7.85
N LYS A 76 -0.76 12.43 6.93
CA LYS A 76 -2.03 12.90 6.37
C LYS A 76 -2.51 11.88 5.35
N VAL A 77 -3.51 11.09 5.73
CA VAL A 77 -4.19 10.14 4.84
C VAL A 77 -5.61 10.60 4.56
N THR A 78 -6.18 10.13 3.46
CA THR A 78 -7.59 10.36 3.10
C THR A 78 -8.30 9.02 3.05
N ASP A 79 -9.61 9.05 3.28
CA ASP A 79 -10.45 7.87 3.14
C ASP A 79 -10.46 7.37 1.67
N LEU A 80 -10.42 6.05 1.47
CA LEU A 80 -10.41 5.45 0.13
C LEU A 80 -11.67 5.80 -0.68
N SER A 81 -12.80 6.03 0.00
CA SER A 81 -14.10 6.35 -0.62
C SER A 81 -14.09 7.53 -1.58
N VAL A 82 -13.12 8.44 -1.45
CA VAL A 82 -12.99 9.60 -2.36
C VAL A 82 -12.59 9.19 -3.79
N ILE A 83 -12.04 7.99 -3.96
CA ILE A 83 -11.68 7.44 -5.27
C ILE A 83 -12.47 6.18 -5.65
N LEU A 84 -13.36 5.68 -4.80
CA LEU A 84 -14.16 4.49 -5.10
C LEU A 84 -15.33 4.80 -6.04
N LEU A 85 -15.56 3.90 -6.99
CA LEU A 85 -16.76 3.87 -7.82
C LEU A 85 -17.95 3.39 -6.98
N LYS A 86 -19.10 4.03 -7.20
CA LYS A 86 -20.38 3.49 -6.74
C LYS A 86 -20.79 2.29 -7.59
N ARG A 87 -21.58 1.39 -7.01
CA ARG A 87 -22.13 0.26 -7.76
C ARG A 87 -23.19 0.76 -8.76
N PRO A 88 -23.29 0.17 -9.96
CA PRO A 88 -24.32 0.55 -10.93
C PRO A 88 -25.74 0.27 -10.46
N ASP A 89 -25.92 -0.77 -9.64
CA ASP A 89 -27.23 -1.23 -9.14
C ASP A 89 -27.65 -0.56 -7.83
N ASP A 90 -26.71 0.07 -7.12
CA ASP A 90 -26.95 0.76 -5.85
C ASP A 90 -25.93 1.88 -5.66
N ALA A 91 -26.35 3.12 -5.93
CA ALA A 91 -25.48 4.29 -5.86
C ALA A 91 -25.06 4.67 -4.42
N GLU A 92 -25.67 4.08 -3.40
CA GLU A 92 -25.25 4.30 -2.00
C GLU A 92 -24.02 3.47 -1.65
N LYS A 93 -23.84 2.31 -2.31
CA LYS A 93 -22.76 1.36 -2.06
C LYS A 93 -21.58 1.52 -3.02
N TYR A 94 -20.37 1.33 -2.50
CA TYR A 94 -19.15 1.28 -3.31
C TYR A 94 -18.98 -0.10 -3.95
N ARG A 95 -18.23 -0.16 -5.06
CA ARG A 95 -17.77 -1.42 -5.65
C ARG A 95 -16.87 -2.17 -4.67
N ASP A 96 -16.85 -3.49 -4.81
CA ASP A 96 -16.02 -4.36 -3.99
C ASP A 96 -14.54 -4.11 -4.25
N ILE A 97 -13.76 -3.99 -3.17
CA ILE A 97 -12.32 -3.74 -3.19
C ILE A 97 -11.51 -5.02 -2.89
N ALA A 98 -12.16 -6.15 -2.62
CA ALA A 98 -11.48 -7.41 -2.32
C ALA A 98 -10.39 -7.79 -3.36
N PRO A 99 -10.60 -7.66 -4.68
CA PRO A 99 -9.55 -7.96 -5.66
C PRO A 99 -8.28 -7.10 -5.51
N VAL A 100 -8.44 -5.85 -5.05
CA VAL A 100 -7.32 -4.93 -4.82
C VAL A 100 -6.60 -5.26 -3.51
N ILE A 101 -7.35 -5.66 -2.48
CA ILE A 101 -6.77 -6.13 -1.20
C ILE A 101 -5.92 -7.37 -1.47
N GLU A 102 -6.45 -8.37 -2.19
CA GLU A 102 -5.72 -9.58 -2.55
C GLU A 102 -4.44 -9.26 -3.34
N ALA A 103 -4.52 -8.34 -4.30
CA ALA A 103 -3.35 -7.90 -5.07
C ALA A 103 -2.30 -7.22 -4.18
N ALA A 104 -2.69 -6.44 -3.18
CA ALA A 104 -1.78 -5.79 -2.23
C ALA A 104 -1.18 -6.81 -1.25
N GLU A 105 -1.96 -7.78 -0.78
CA GLU A 105 -1.50 -8.86 0.10
C GLU A 105 -0.44 -9.73 -0.56
N ALA A 106 -0.59 -10.01 -1.86
CA ALA A 106 0.39 -10.75 -2.63
C ALA A 106 1.80 -10.11 -2.59
N LEU A 107 1.88 -8.78 -2.37
CA LEU A 107 3.15 -8.06 -2.25
C LEU A 107 3.81 -8.26 -0.87
N CYS A 108 3.10 -8.66 0.17
CA CYS A 108 3.67 -8.77 1.54
C CYS A 108 4.78 -9.82 1.66
N GLY A 109 4.85 -10.78 0.72
CA GLY A 109 5.87 -11.82 0.65
C GLY A 109 6.96 -11.59 -0.40
N GLU A 110 6.82 -10.57 -1.25
CA GLU A 110 7.83 -10.21 -2.25
C GLU A 110 8.98 -9.47 -1.54
N LYS A 111 10.09 -10.18 -1.31
CA LYS A 111 11.32 -9.67 -0.68
C LYS A 111 12.40 -9.43 -1.71
#